data_AF-A0A2A4MQL9-F1
#
_entry.id   AF-A0A2A4MQL9-F1
#
_cell.length_a   1.000
_cell.length_b   1.000
_cell.length_c   1.000
_cell.angle_alpha   90.00
_cell.angle_beta   90.00
_cell.angle_gamma   90.00
#
_symmetry.space_group_name_H-M   'P 1'
#
loop_
_entity.id
_entity.type
_entity.pdbx_description
1 polymer ?
#
loop_
_entity_poly.entity_id
_entity_poly.type
_entity_poly.pdbx_seq_one_letter_code
_entity_poly.pdbx_strand_id
1 'polypeptide(L)'
;MNIKLIKTMVYKIICAIFALCFVFLSACSGDKNAAEAGWLHGTWQVTYNPKKDDDDDIVFMSGGKVIVKAKQGDLGGYYAVEGRVLRMLITVNGRPVSTEFRISESNDKLIFENGAEYSRKAL
;
A
#
# COMPACT_ATOMS: atom_id res chain seq x y z
N MET A 1 -32.62 32.63 18.36
CA MET A 1 -31.37 32.35 17.62
C MET A 1 -30.99 30.89 17.85
N ASN A 2 -30.72 30.17 16.77
CA ASN A 2 -30.80 28.71 16.64
C ASN A 2 -29.76 27.90 17.45
N ILE A 3 -30.23 26.92 18.25
CA ILE A 3 -29.47 25.89 18.96
C ILE A 3 -28.77 24.88 18.01
N LYS A 4 -28.96 25.01 16.69
CA LYS A 4 -28.42 24.11 15.66
C LYS A 4 -26.91 24.26 15.36
N LEU A 5 -26.24 25.31 15.83
CA LEU A 5 -24.84 25.59 15.45
C LEU A 5 -23.76 24.95 16.36
N ILE A 6 -24.11 24.49 17.56
CA ILE A 6 -23.12 23.99 18.53
C ILE A 6 -22.79 22.51 18.31
N LYS A 7 -23.70 21.71 17.74
CA LYS A 7 -23.46 20.28 17.49
C LYS A 7 -22.50 19.98 16.33
N THR A 8 -22.29 20.92 15.42
CA THR A 8 -21.47 20.69 14.21
C THR A 8 -19.96 20.85 14.47
N MET A 9 -19.56 21.55 15.53
CA MET A 9 -18.15 21.82 15.83
C MET A 9 -17.49 20.74 16.71
N VAL A 10 -18.27 20.01 17.53
CA VAL A 10 -17.73 18.94 18.39
C VAL A 10 -17.34 17.69 17.57
N TYR A 11 -17.98 17.47 16.43
CA TYR A 11 -17.65 16.34 15.54
C TYR A 11 -16.32 16.49 14.80
N LYS A 12 -15.74 17.70 14.73
CA LYS A 12 -14.47 17.94 14.03
C LYS A 12 -13.23 17.72 14.90
N ILE A 13 -13.35 17.74 16.23
CA ILE A 13 -12.21 17.58 17.15
C ILE A 13 -11.96 16.10 17.48
N ILE A 14 -12.99 15.25 17.44
CA ILE A 14 -12.85 13.81 17.73
C ILE A 14 -12.15 13.06 16.58
N CYS A 15 -12.29 13.51 15.33
CA CYS A 15 -11.57 12.92 14.19
C CYS A 15 -10.06 13.21 14.18
N ALA A 16 -9.62 14.32 14.80
CA ALA A 16 -8.20 14.68 14.83
C ALA A 16 -7.38 13.79 15.79
N ILE A 17 -8.01 13.26 16.85
CA ILE A 17 -7.35 12.40 17.84
C ILE A 17 -7.18 10.97 17.30
N PHE A 18 -8.12 10.48 16.48
CA PHE A 18 -8.02 9.15 15.85
C PHE A 18 -6.90 9.09 14.77
N ALA A 19 -6.67 10.18 14.05
CA ALA A 19 -5.58 10.26 13.08
C ALA A 19 -4.20 10.20 13.76
N LEU A 20 -4.07 10.73 14.98
CA LEU A 20 -2.80 10.72 15.72
C LEU A 20 -2.48 9.33 16.32
N CYS A 21 -3.50 8.57 16.74
CA CYS A 21 -3.30 7.20 17.25
C CYS A 21 -2.87 6.20 16.17
N PHE A 22 -3.26 6.40 14.91
CA PHE A 22 -2.86 5.51 13.82
C PHE A 22 -1.36 5.60 13.51
N VAL A 23 -0.75 6.78 13.64
CA VAL A 23 0.68 6.99 13.36
C VAL A 23 1.57 6.25 14.37
N PHE A 24 1.15 6.15 15.63
CA PHE A 24 1.91 5.45 16.67
C PHE A 24 1.72 3.93 16.66
N LEU A 25 0.56 3.41 16.22
CA LEU A 25 0.33 1.95 16.13
C LEU A 25 0.97 1.31 14.89
N SER A 26 1.26 2.12 13.87
CA SER A 26 1.91 1.67 12.63
C SER A 26 3.41 1.40 12.85
N ALA A 27 4.05 2.13 13.76
CA ALA A 27 5.49 2.04 14.02
C ALA A 27 5.92 0.76 14.77
N CYS A 28 5.02 0.09 15.51
CA CYS A 28 5.34 -1.16 16.21
C CYS A 28 4.76 -2.42 15.55
N SER A 29 3.77 -2.28 14.67
CA SER A 29 3.09 -3.40 14.01
C SER A 29 3.60 -3.65 12.58
N GLY A 30 4.14 -2.62 11.92
CA GLY A 30 4.68 -2.72 10.57
C GLY A 30 5.86 -3.68 10.44
N ASP A 31 6.78 -3.65 11.42
CA ASP A 31 7.97 -4.51 11.40
C ASP A 31 7.65 -6.00 11.57
N LYS A 32 6.62 -6.35 12.35
CA LYS A 32 6.22 -7.76 12.57
C LYS A 32 5.53 -8.33 11.32
N ASN A 33 4.62 -7.57 10.71
CA ASN A 33 3.91 -8.01 9.51
C ASN A 33 4.81 -8.04 8.26
N ALA A 34 5.81 -7.15 8.17
CA ALA A 34 6.79 -7.16 7.09
C ALA A 34 7.82 -8.30 7.25
N ALA A 35 8.22 -8.64 8.48
CA ALA A 35 9.09 -9.78 8.75
C ALA A 35 8.44 -11.12 8.36
N GLU A 36 7.12 -11.26 8.55
CA GLU A 36 6.34 -12.44 8.14
C GLU A 36 6.09 -12.50 6.62
N ALA A 37 6.15 -11.36 5.92
CA ALA A 37 6.03 -11.28 4.47
C ALA A 37 7.38 -11.42 3.75
N GLY A 38 8.36 -12.12 4.34
CA GLY A 38 9.69 -12.32 3.72
C GLY A 38 9.63 -12.98 2.34
N TRP A 39 8.57 -13.76 2.07
CA TRP A 39 8.31 -14.25 0.74
C TRP A 39 8.07 -13.10 -0.24
N LEU A 40 7.45 -11.98 0.10
CA LEU A 40 7.16 -10.91 -0.87
C LEU A 40 8.43 -10.23 -1.41
N HIS A 41 9.55 -10.31 -0.69
CA HIS A 41 10.80 -9.63 -1.06
C HIS A 41 11.31 -10.00 -2.47
N GLY A 42 11.84 -9.00 -3.16
CA GLY A 42 12.34 -9.09 -4.51
C GLY A 42 11.54 -8.27 -5.52
N THR A 43 11.84 -8.48 -6.80
CA THR A 43 11.19 -7.77 -7.91
C THR A 43 10.00 -8.56 -8.43
N TRP A 44 8.88 -7.87 -8.58
CA TRP A 44 7.65 -8.35 -9.18
C TRP A 44 7.41 -7.58 -10.47
N GLN A 45 7.16 -8.30 -11.56
CA GLN A 45 6.92 -7.73 -12.88
C GLN A 45 5.51 -8.07 -13.33
N VAL A 46 4.94 -7.22 -14.18
CA VAL A 46 3.66 -7.50 -14.83
C VAL A 46 3.77 -8.73 -15.72
N THR A 47 2.88 -9.69 -15.54
CA THR A 47 2.76 -10.90 -16.37
C THR A 47 1.46 -10.95 -17.16
N TYR A 48 0.45 -10.18 -16.74
CA TYR A 48 -0.80 -9.99 -17.45
C TYR A 48 -1.33 -8.59 -17.17
N ASN A 49 -1.67 -7.82 -18.21
CA ASN A 49 -2.32 -6.51 -18.06
C ASN A 49 -3.44 -6.35 -19.11
N PRO A 50 -4.72 -6.48 -18.72
CA PRO A 50 -5.84 -6.38 -19.65
C PRO A 50 -6.10 -4.94 -20.11
N LYS A 51 -5.64 -3.94 -19.36
CA LYS A 51 -5.84 -2.51 -19.65
C LYS A 51 -4.70 -1.88 -20.44
N LYS A 52 -3.51 -2.49 -20.42
CA LYS A 52 -2.30 -2.02 -21.12
C LYS A 52 -1.95 -0.57 -20.77
N ASP A 53 -2.20 -0.19 -19.52
CA ASP A 53 -1.98 1.15 -18.99
C ASP A 53 -0.52 1.35 -18.58
N ASP A 54 0.02 0.50 -17.70
CA ASP A 54 1.44 0.50 -17.29
C ASP A 54 1.99 -0.90 -16.96
N ASP A 55 3.30 -1.05 -17.14
CA ASP A 55 4.05 -2.30 -16.94
C ASP A 55 5.21 -2.08 -15.94
N ASP A 56 4.92 -1.41 -14.82
CA ASP A 56 5.94 -1.04 -13.84
C ASP A 56 6.39 -2.24 -13.00
N ASP A 57 7.70 -2.38 -12.78
CA ASP A 57 8.24 -3.35 -11.83
C ASP A 57 8.06 -2.84 -10.39
N ILE A 58 7.72 -3.74 -9.45
CA ILE A 58 7.57 -3.43 -8.03
C ILE A 58 8.65 -4.18 -7.24
N VAL A 59 9.44 -3.46 -6.46
CA VAL A 59 10.52 -4.03 -5.64
C VAL A 59 10.14 -3.94 -4.17
N PHE A 60 9.89 -5.09 -3.55
CA PHE A 60 9.63 -5.19 -2.11
C PHE A 60 10.91 -5.51 -1.35
N MET A 61 11.15 -4.78 -0.27
CA MET A 61 12.33 -4.91 0.58
C MET A 61 11.94 -5.21 2.02
N SER A 62 12.93 -5.59 2.82
CA SER A 62 12.77 -5.76 4.26
C SER A 62 12.35 -4.46 4.96
N GLY A 63 11.72 -4.60 6.13
CA GLY A 63 11.21 -3.47 6.91
C GLY A 63 10.03 -2.74 6.26
N GLY A 64 9.26 -3.44 5.41
CA GLY A 64 8.02 -2.92 4.85
C GLY A 64 8.22 -1.83 3.79
N LYS A 65 9.40 -1.75 3.15
CA LYS A 65 9.71 -0.73 2.12
C LYS A 65 9.41 -1.25 0.71
N VAL A 66 8.89 -0.39 -0.15
CA VAL A 66 8.61 -0.70 -1.55
C VAL A 66 9.10 0.41 -2.48
N ILE A 67 9.56 0.03 -3.67
CA ILE A 67 9.85 0.94 -4.78
C ILE A 67 9.07 0.47 -6.01
N VAL A 68 8.31 1.37 -6.62
CA VAL A 68 7.72 1.17 -7.95
C VAL A 68 8.66 1.78 -8.98
N LYS A 69 9.14 0.97 -9.93
CA LYS A 69 10.05 1.36 -11.01
C LYS A 69 9.24 1.89 -12.20
N ALA A 70 8.70 3.10 -12.04
CA ALA A 70 7.90 3.74 -13.07
C ALA A 70 8.77 4.41 -14.14
N LYS A 71 8.24 4.55 -15.36
CA LYS A 71 8.94 5.21 -16.49
C LYS A 71 9.40 6.63 -16.20
N GLN A 72 8.67 7.34 -15.33
CA GLN A 72 8.92 8.75 -14.98
C GLN A 72 9.90 8.89 -13.80
N GLY A 73 10.35 7.78 -13.22
CA GLY A 73 11.22 7.73 -12.07
C GLY A 73 10.70 6.80 -10.97
N ASP A 74 11.60 6.42 -10.07
CA ASP A 74 11.28 5.53 -8.96
C ASP A 74 10.35 6.19 -7.95
N LEU A 75 9.29 5.49 -7.58
CA LEU A 75 8.34 5.93 -6.55
C LEU A 75 8.53 5.10 -5.28
N GLY A 76 8.96 5.76 -4.21
CA GLY A 76 9.17 5.11 -2.91
C GLY A 76 7.92 5.06 -2.05
N GLY A 77 7.83 4.04 -1.20
CA GLY A 77 6.72 3.88 -0.27
C GLY A 77 6.90 2.78 0.75
N TYR A 78 5.79 2.44 1.39
CA TYR A 78 5.71 1.38 2.39
C TYR A 78 4.61 0.39 2.03
N TYR A 79 4.71 -0.83 2.52
CA TYR A 79 3.69 -1.86 2.36
C TYR A 79 3.39 -2.58 3.66
N ALA A 80 2.19 -3.17 3.72
CA ALA A 80 1.76 -4.07 4.77
C ALA A 80 0.89 -5.18 4.17
N VAL A 81 1.00 -6.38 4.73
CA VAL A 81 0.16 -7.53 4.36
C VAL A 81 -0.80 -7.83 5.52
N GLU A 82 -2.08 -7.98 5.19
CA GLU A 82 -3.14 -8.40 6.11
C GLU A 82 -3.94 -9.52 5.44
N GLY A 83 -3.69 -10.78 5.85
CA GLY A 83 -4.29 -11.94 5.22
C GLY A 83 -3.91 -12.08 3.74
N ARG A 84 -4.89 -11.98 2.83
CA ARG A 84 -4.71 -12.04 1.37
C ARG A 84 -4.72 -10.67 0.69
N VAL A 85 -4.55 -9.60 1.47
CA VAL A 85 -4.51 -8.23 0.98
C VAL A 85 -3.13 -7.64 1.24
N LEU A 86 -2.50 -7.15 0.19
CA LEU A 86 -1.30 -6.32 0.25
C LEU A 86 -1.74 -4.87 0.07
N ARG A 87 -1.44 -4.02 1.04
CA ARG A 87 -1.67 -2.57 0.96
C ARG A 87 -0.33 -1.87 0.78
N MET A 88 -0.27 -0.91 -0.13
CA MET A 88 0.89 -0.09 -0.40
C MET A 88 0.54 1.39 -0.25
N LEU A 89 1.47 2.17 0.29
CA LEU A 89 1.39 3.62 0.40
C LEU A 89 2.58 4.22 -0.34
N ILE A 90 2.36 4.71 -1.55
CA ILE A 90 3.39 5.25 -2.44
C ILE A 90 3.36 6.77 -2.43
N THR A 91 4.53 7.41 -2.42
CA THR A 91 4.63 8.87 -2.52
C THR A 91 4.69 9.30 -3.98
N VAL A 92 3.65 9.98 -4.47
CA VAL A 92 3.57 10.54 -5.83
C VAL A 92 3.48 12.05 -5.73
N ASN A 93 4.43 12.77 -6.33
CA ASN A 93 4.49 14.25 -6.28
C ASN A 93 4.35 14.81 -4.84
N GLY A 94 5.02 14.16 -3.89
CA GLY A 94 4.99 14.53 -2.47
C GLY A 94 3.70 14.19 -1.73
N ARG A 95 2.75 13.48 -2.35
CA ARG A 95 1.49 13.07 -1.74
C ARG A 95 1.43 11.55 -1.58
N PRO A 96 0.99 11.03 -0.43
CA PRO A 96 0.78 9.60 -0.27
C PRO A 96 -0.47 9.15 -1.03
N VAL A 97 -0.32 8.08 -1.81
CA VAL A 97 -1.39 7.41 -2.55
C VAL A 97 -1.45 5.97 -2.06
N SER A 98 -2.61 5.58 -1.52
CA SER A 98 -2.85 4.21 -1.06
C SER A 98 -3.31 3.35 -2.23
N THR A 99 -2.80 2.13 -2.31
CA THR A 99 -3.16 1.17 -3.34
C THR A 99 -3.16 -0.25 -2.80
N GLU A 100 -3.95 -1.14 -3.40
CA GLU A 100 -4.19 -2.48 -2.88
C GLU A 100 -4.03 -3.56 -3.96
N PHE A 101 -3.49 -4.70 -3.53
CA PHE A 101 -3.39 -5.91 -4.32
C PHE A 101 -4.03 -7.05 -3.56
N ARG A 102 -4.74 -7.91 -4.29
CA ARG A 102 -5.09 -9.24 -3.80
C ARG A 102 -3.91 -10.18 -4.02
N ILE A 103 -3.61 -11.00 -3.03
CA ILE A 103 -2.58 -12.04 -3.09
C ILE A 103 -3.24 -13.36 -3.52
N SER A 104 -2.66 -14.06 -4.50
CA SER A 104 -3.12 -15.40 -4.89
C SER A 104 -2.96 -16.42 -3.76
N GLU A 105 -3.71 -17.51 -3.82
CA GLU A 105 -3.65 -18.55 -2.77
C GLU A 105 -2.25 -19.16 -2.60
N SER A 106 -1.51 -19.28 -3.70
CA SER A 106 -0.14 -19.80 -3.77
C SER A 106 0.96 -18.76 -3.45
N ASN A 107 0.62 -17.50 -3.17
CA ASN A 107 1.58 -16.40 -2.93
C ASN A 107 2.56 -16.16 -4.12
N ASP A 108 2.14 -16.51 -5.33
CA ASP A 108 2.92 -16.38 -6.56
C ASP A 108 2.45 -15.23 -7.46
N LYS A 109 1.30 -14.63 -7.14
CA LYS A 109 0.72 -13.51 -7.87
C LYS A 109 0.19 -12.42 -6.96
N LEU A 110 0.42 -11.18 -7.39
CA LEU A 110 -0.29 -10.00 -6.89
C LEU A 110 -1.24 -9.55 -7.98
N ILE A 111 -2.47 -9.25 -7.59
CA ILE A 111 -3.56 -8.97 -8.53
C ILE A 111 -4.12 -7.59 -8.19
N PHE A 112 -3.94 -6.66 -9.12
CA PHE A 112 -4.37 -5.28 -8.98
C PHE A 112 -5.87 -5.13 -9.29
N GLU A 113 -6.47 -4.03 -8.84
CA GLU A 113 -7.91 -3.79 -9.03
C GLU A 113 -8.34 -3.76 -10.51
N ASN A 114 -7.45 -3.34 -11.41
CA ASN A 114 -7.69 -3.30 -12.84
C ASN A 114 -7.54 -4.68 -13.52
N GLY A 115 -7.21 -5.73 -12.76
CA GLY A 115 -6.97 -7.09 -13.24
C GLY A 115 -5.53 -7.36 -13.69
N ALA A 116 -4.61 -6.40 -13.54
CA ALA A 116 -3.19 -6.65 -13.79
C ALA A 116 -2.64 -7.67 -12.79
N GLU A 117 -1.90 -8.64 -13.29
CA GLU A 117 -1.22 -9.66 -12.49
C GLU A 117 0.28 -9.41 -12.53
N TYR A 118 0.89 -9.55 -11.36
CA TYR A 118 2.32 -9.45 -11.15
C TYR A 118 2.84 -10.78 -10.64
N SER A 119 4.00 -11.20 -11.13
CA SER A 119 4.71 -12.37 -10.62
C SER A 119 6.17 -12.02 -10.39
N ARG A 120 6.87 -12.83 -9.58
CA ARG A 120 8.31 -12.61 -9.37
C ARG A 120 9.05 -12.63 -10.69
N LYS A 121 9.95 -11.67 -10.85
CA LYS A 121 10.93 -11.65 -11.93
C LYS A 121 11.98 -12.73 -11.64
N ALA A 122 12.21 -13.62 -12.60
CA ALA A 122 13.31 -14.58 -12.52
C ALA A 122 14.65 -13.82 -12.51
N LEU A 123 15.60 -14.29 -11.71
CA LEU A 123 16.97 -13.78 -11.67
C LEU A 123 17.74 -14.17 -12.94
#